data_AF-A0A523RHK2-F1
#
_entry.id   AF-A0A523RHK2-F1
#
_cell.length_a   1.000
_cell.length_b   1.000
_cell.length_c   1.000
_cell.angle_alpha   90.00
_cell.angle_beta   90.00
_cell.angle_gamma   90.00
#
_symmetry.space_group_name_H-M   'P 1'
#
loop_
_entity.id
_entity.type
_entity.pdbx_description
1 polymer ?
#
loop_
_entity_poly.entity_id
_entity_poly.type
_entity_poly.pdbx_seq_one_letter_code
_entity_poly.pdbx_strand_id
1 'polypeptide(L)'
;MTDIYEEFIVYDLQNTGDRTKLNIKPEELKNHLNPEQVLIIIREDLRRIFIWKGVKSPVRKRFISSRVAQELQRDLIQDARYHRCKIVSIDQGDELQEFLSAFRLESMEVTERLPDMRYVRNIERDRLLELERIARESKEKKRKPDEDYYSPALEDTTDNIVMSSIGIGLPLKKEKDRSAQPSKINATIRLAEEEKEKIKEKILKIRVPENMERQNLILGHTLYG
;
A
#
# COMPACT_ATOMS: atom_id res chain seq x y z
N MET A 1 11.13 24.11 33.13
CA MET A 1 11.82 23.54 31.96
C MET A 1 10.98 23.90 30.76
N THR A 2 11.42 24.87 29.97
CA THR A 2 10.81 25.18 28.68
C THR A 2 11.21 24.07 27.73
N ASP A 3 10.30 23.14 27.48
CA ASP A 3 10.47 22.18 26.40
C ASP A 3 10.77 22.98 25.13
N ILE A 4 11.92 22.72 24.52
CA ILE A 4 12.33 23.35 23.27
C ILE A 4 11.46 22.70 22.20
N TYR A 5 10.29 23.29 21.98
CA TYR A 5 9.35 22.77 21.03
C TYR A 5 9.84 23.09 19.61
N GLU A 6 9.94 22.05 18.79
CA GLU A 6 10.37 22.16 17.41
C GLU A 6 9.18 22.57 16.54
N GLU A 7 9.22 23.78 15.96
CA GLU A 7 8.21 24.28 15.03
C GLU A 7 8.20 23.52 13.68
N PHE A 8 9.28 22.79 13.41
CA PHE A 8 9.52 22.04 12.19
C PHE A 8 10.01 20.64 12.52
N ILE A 9 9.26 19.62 12.09
CA ILE A 9 9.59 18.22 12.33
C ILE A 9 9.43 17.45 11.03
N VAL A 10 10.41 16.60 10.72
CA VAL A 10 10.36 15.73 9.54
C VAL A 10 10.54 14.27 9.96
N TYR A 11 9.71 13.40 9.41
CA TYR A 11 9.80 11.96 9.58
C TYR A 11 9.98 11.28 8.22
N ASP A 12 10.95 10.39 8.11
CA ASP A 12 10.97 9.39 7.04
C ASP A 12 10.17 8.15 7.47
N LEU A 13 9.34 7.67 6.56
CA LEU A 13 8.46 6.55 6.80
C LEU A 13 9.08 5.24 6.31
N GLN A 14 9.11 4.19 7.10
CA GLN A 14 9.55 2.87 6.63
C GLN A 14 8.40 2.06 6.04
N ASN A 15 8.71 1.04 5.23
CA ASN A 15 7.70 0.16 4.62
C ASN A 15 6.88 -0.65 5.66
N THR A 16 7.41 -0.77 6.88
CA THR A 16 6.75 -1.38 8.05
C THR A 16 5.67 -0.48 8.65
N GLY A 17 5.76 0.84 8.44
CA GLY A 17 4.95 1.86 9.11
C GLY A 17 5.67 2.56 10.25
N ASP A 18 6.91 2.17 10.55
CA ASP A 18 7.75 2.87 11.53
C ASP A 18 8.19 4.23 10.99
N ARG A 19 8.35 5.21 11.89
CA ARG A 19 8.73 6.59 11.56
C ARG A 19 10.09 6.93 12.17
N THR A 20 11.03 7.39 11.35
CA THR A 20 12.35 7.84 11.79
C THR A 20 12.39 9.36 11.71
N LYS A 21 12.61 10.04 12.85
CA LYS A 21 12.73 11.49 12.88
C LYS A 21 14.05 11.92 12.24
N LEU A 22 13.98 12.84 11.28
CA LEU A 22 15.13 13.49 10.66
C LEU A 22 15.37 14.83 11.36
N ASN A 23 16.56 15.03 11.90
CA ASN A 23 16.96 16.30 12.50
C ASN A 23 17.55 17.21 11.41
N ILE A 24 16.66 17.87 10.66
CA ILE A 24 17.03 18.73 9.53
C ILE A 24 16.42 20.11 9.69
N LYS A 25 17.10 21.14 9.16
CA LYS A 25 16.52 22.49 9.09
C LYS A 25 15.58 22.63 7.89
N PRO A 26 14.63 23.58 7.90
CA PRO A 26 13.74 23.82 6.77
C PRO A 26 14.48 24.06 5.44
N GLU A 27 15.63 24.73 5.48
CA GLU A 27 16.45 25.07 4.31
C GLU A 27 17.15 23.85 3.70
N GLU A 28 17.44 22.83 4.52
CA GLU A 28 18.12 21.61 4.09
C GLU A 28 17.14 20.57 3.54
N LEU A 29 15.82 20.81 3.66
CA LEU A 29 14.78 19.89 3.22
C LEU A 29 14.97 19.46 1.76
N LYS A 30 15.37 20.40 0.88
CA LYS A 30 15.62 20.14 -0.55
C LYS A 30 16.57 18.96 -0.78
N ASN A 31 17.63 18.86 0.03
CA ASN A 31 18.66 17.82 -0.10
C ASN A 31 18.16 16.45 0.36
N HIS A 32 17.07 16.43 1.11
CA HIS A 32 16.44 15.22 1.62
C HIS A 32 15.16 14.85 0.85
N LEU A 33 14.83 15.47 -0.29
CA LEU A 33 13.67 15.06 -1.11
C LEU A 33 14.07 14.00 -2.15
N ASN A 34 14.12 12.72 -1.76
CA ASN A 34 14.43 11.62 -2.67
C ASN A 34 13.17 10.99 -3.29
N PRO A 35 13.15 10.70 -4.61
CA PRO A 35 11.97 10.15 -5.29
C PRO A 35 11.54 8.77 -4.79
N GLU A 36 12.39 8.03 -4.09
CA GLU A 36 12.10 6.67 -3.59
C GLU A 36 11.45 6.64 -2.21
N GLN A 37 11.38 7.78 -1.53
CA GLN A 37 10.88 7.85 -0.16
C GLN A 37 9.57 8.63 -0.03
N VAL A 38 9.03 8.59 1.18
CA VAL A 38 7.80 9.27 1.57
C VAL A 38 8.11 9.92 2.89
N LEU A 39 7.96 11.24 2.94
CA LEU A 39 8.26 12.05 4.11
C LEU A 39 6.98 12.62 4.69
N ILE A 40 6.92 12.70 6.01
CA ILE A 40 5.89 13.44 6.73
C ILE A 40 6.56 14.67 7.33
N ILE A 41 6.11 15.85 6.91
CA ILE A 41 6.70 17.13 7.27
C ILE A 41 5.64 17.92 8.03
N ILE A 42 5.95 18.29 9.26
CA ILE A 42 5.06 19.03 10.13
C ILE A 42 5.60 20.44 10.26
N ARG A 43 4.73 21.41 9.97
CA ARG A 43 4.98 22.85 10.12
C ARG A 43 3.90 23.42 11.02
N GLU A 44 4.29 23.80 12.24
CA GLU A 44 3.36 24.37 13.21
C GLU A 44 2.82 25.72 12.73
N ASP A 45 3.69 26.55 12.18
CA ASP A 45 3.38 27.91 11.73
C ASP A 45 2.29 27.94 10.65
N LEU A 46 2.32 26.98 9.73
CA LEU A 46 1.30 26.80 8.70
C LEU A 46 0.12 25.94 9.16
N ARG A 47 0.20 25.33 10.35
CA ARG A 47 -0.75 24.33 10.85
C ARG A 47 -1.02 23.26 9.80
N ARG A 48 0.03 22.71 9.22
CA ARG A 48 -0.07 21.70 8.16
C ARG A 48 0.88 20.53 8.41
N ILE A 49 0.35 19.36 8.11
CA ILE A 49 1.12 18.11 8.01
C ILE A 49 1.16 17.77 6.54
N PHE A 50 2.30 17.98 5.91
CA PHE A 50 2.53 17.61 4.53
C PHE A 50 2.99 16.15 4.46
N ILE A 51 2.35 15.37 3.59
CA ILE A 51 2.82 14.04 3.20
C ILE A 51 3.42 14.21 1.82
N TRP A 52 4.75 14.24 1.73
CA TRP A 52 5.44 14.31 0.45
C TRP A 52 5.73 12.89 -0.05
N LYS A 53 5.25 12.57 -1.25
CA LYS A 53 5.35 11.23 -1.85
C LYS A 53 6.25 11.28 -3.07
N GLY A 54 7.40 10.64 -2.98
CA GLY A 54 8.30 10.50 -4.12
C GLY A 54 7.69 9.61 -5.21
N VAL A 55 7.97 9.91 -6.48
CA VAL A 55 7.37 9.20 -7.64
C VAL A 55 7.81 7.75 -7.79
N LYS A 56 9.00 7.39 -7.29
CA LYS A 56 9.54 6.02 -7.28
C LYS A 56 9.25 5.27 -5.97
N SER A 57 8.63 5.94 -4.99
CA SER A 57 8.35 5.32 -3.69
C SER A 57 7.33 4.18 -3.79
N PRO A 58 7.49 3.10 -3.00
CA PRO A 58 6.57 1.96 -3.02
C PRO A 58 5.14 2.38 -2.68
N VAL A 59 4.17 1.87 -3.43
CA VAL A 59 2.76 2.23 -3.22
C VAL A 59 2.27 1.84 -1.82
N ARG A 60 2.72 0.71 -1.26
CA ARG A 60 2.46 0.34 0.14
C ARG A 60 2.89 1.44 1.12
N LYS A 61 4.07 2.03 0.94
CA LYS A 61 4.60 3.13 1.77
C LYS A 61 3.71 4.37 1.65
N ARG A 62 3.27 4.72 0.44
CA ARG A 62 2.31 5.83 0.21
C ARG A 62 0.97 5.59 0.88
N PHE A 63 0.43 4.38 0.86
CA PHE A 63 -0.84 4.06 1.55
C PHE A 63 -0.70 4.15 3.07
N ILE A 64 0.39 3.60 3.63
CA ILE A 64 0.63 3.63 5.08
C ILE A 64 0.81 5.07 5.57
N SER A 65 1.40 5.95 4.74
CA SER A 65 1.66 7.35 5.12
C SER A 65 0.42 8.11 5.57
N SER A 66 -0.74 7.92 4.91
CA SER A 66 -1.99 8.56 5.31
C SER A 66 -2.44 8.14 6.72
N ARG A 67 -2.29 6.85 7.04
CA ARG A 67 -2.62 6.33 8.37
C ARG A 67 -1.67 6.87 9.43
N VAL A 68 -0.37 6.85 9.17
CA VAL A 68 0.65 7.34 10.10
C VAL A 68 0.51 8.84 10.33
N ALA A 69 0.18 9.62 9.30
CA ALA A 69 -0.09 11.04 9.44
C ALA A 69 -1.35 11.33 10.30
N GLN A 70 -2.39 10.51 10.19
CA GLN A 70 -3.57 10.61 11.07
C GLN A 70 -3.26 10.25 12.52
N GLU A 71 -2.43 9.23 12.74
CA GLU A 71 -1.92 8.88 14.07
C GLU A 71 -1.11 10.04 14.66
N LEU A 72 -0.15 10.58 13.90
CA LEU A 72 0.62 11.77 14.29
C LEU A 72 -0.26 12.98 14.58
N GLN A 73 -1.27 13.24 13.75
CA GLN A 73 -2.21 14.33 13.99
C GLN A 73 -2.94 14.16 15.32
N ARG A 74 -3.38 12.94 15.67
CA ARG A 74 -4.02 12.65 16.96
C ARG A 74 -3.07 12.82 18.13
N ASP A 75 -1.82 12.38 17.99
CA ASP A 75 -0.79 12.55 19.00
C ASP A 75 -0.55 14.06 19.25
N LEU A 76 -0.38 14.81 18.17
CA LEU A 76 -0.11 16.25 18.21
C LEU A 76 -1.32 17.08 18.66
N ILE A 77 -2.56 16.61 18.46
CA ILE A 77 -3.77 17.30 18.96
C ILE A 77 -3.77 17.44 20.49
N GLN A 78 -3.02 16.62 21.22
CA GLN A 78 -2.87 16.79 22.67
C GLN A 78 -2.15 18.09 23.03
N ASP A 79 -1.30 18.58 22.13
CA ASP A 79 -0.62 19.85 22.26
C ASP A 79 -1.46 20.99 21.64
N ALA A 80 -1.66 22.05 22.42
CA ALA A 80 -2.54 23.16 22.04
C ALA A 80 -2.18 23.84 20.70
N ARG A 81 -0.90 23.76 20.29
CA ARG A 81 -0.39 24.39 19.08
C ARG A 81 -0.74 23.63 17.80
N TYR A 82 -0.90 22.32 17.89
CA TYR A 82 -1.14 21.47 16.73
C TYR A 82 -2.62 21.06 16.55
N HIS A 83 -3.52 21.52 17.44
CA HIS A 83 -4.96 21.20 17.47
C HIS A 83 -5.72 21.31 16.13
N ARG A 84 -5.22 22.09 15.17
CA ARG A 84 -5.90 22.37 13.89
C ARG A 84 -5.05 22.00 12.67
N CYS A 85 -4.01 21.19 12.84
CA CYS A 85 -3.15 20.87 11.72
C CYS A 85 -3.92 20.09 10.65
N LYS A 86 -3.92 20.59 9.40
CA LYS A 86 -4.53 19.90 8.27
C LYS A 86 -3.52 19.00 7.58
N ILE A 87 -3.91 17.75 7.31
CA ILE A 87 -3.11 16.83 6.51
C ILE A 87 -3.27 17.18 5.03
N VAL A 88 -2.15 17.35 4.33
CA VAL A 88 -2.10 17.66 2.89
C VAL A 88 -1.16 16.66 2.24
N SER A 89 -1.67 15.89 1.28
CA SER A 89 -0.83 15.01 0.48
C SER A 89 -0.28 15.75 -0.73
N ILE A 90 1.01 15.58 -0.99
CA ILE A 90 1.73 16.17 -2.11
C ILE A 90 2.46 15.05 -2.84
N ASP A 91 2.21 14.94 -4.13
CA ASP A 91 2.95 14.03 -5.00
C ASP A 91 4.09 14.81 -5.68
N GLN A 92 5.25 14.17 -5.81
CA GLN A 92 6.39 14.79 -6.48
C GLN A 92 6.04 15.12 -7.94
N GLY A 93 6.35 16.33 -8.38
CA GLY A 93 5.96 16.91 -9.67
C GLY A 93 4.54 17.45 -9.75
N ASP A 94 3.76 17.35 -8.68
CA ASP A 94 2.46 18.02 -8.50
C ASP A 94 2.47 18.78 -7.16
N GLU A 95 3.57 19.50 -6.91
CA GLU A 95 3.73 20.24 -5.67
C GLU A 95 2.83 21.47 -5.59
N LEU A 96 2.13 21.61 -4.47
CA LEU A 96 1.29 22.78 -4.21
C LEU A 96 2.16 24.05 -4.11
N GLN A 97 1.73 25.15 -4.73
CA GLN A 97 2.44 26.43 -4.67
C GLN A 97 2.70 26.90 -3.23
N GLU A 98 1.77 26.62 -2.31
CA GLU A 98 1.92 26.91 -0.88
C GLU A 98 3.10 26.16 -0.25
N PHE A 99 3.30 24.89 -0.63
CA PHE A 99 4.43 24.08 -0.17
C PHE A 99 5.74 24.60 -0.74
N LEU A 100 5.79 24.88 -2.05
CA LEU A 100 6.97 25.44 -2.71
C LEU A 100 7.38 26.77 -2.09
N SER A 101 6.42 27.66 -1.86
CA SER A 101 6.66 28.97 -1.24
C SER A 101 7.11 28.86 0.21
N ALA A 102 6.54 27.92 0.98
CA ALA A 102 6.88 27.69 2.38
C ALA A 102 8.33 27.24 2.58
N PHE A 103 8.84 26.41 1.66
CA PHE A 103 10.19 25.83 1.76
C PHE A 103 11.20 26.49 0.81
N ARG A 104 10.78 27.53 0.07
CA ARG A 104 11.58 28.20 -0.98
C ARG A 104 12.13 27.19 -1.99
N LEU A 105 11.27 26.26 -2.40
CA LEU A 105 11.58 25.21 -3.36
C LEU A 105 11.05 25.58 -4.76
N GLU A 106 11.69 25.01 -5.77
CA GLU A 106 11.20 24.99 -7.14
C GLU A 106 10.54 23.64 -7.42
N SER A 107 9.56 23.62 -8.32
CA SER A 107 8.87 22.39 -8.72
C SER A 107 9.86 21.35 -9.26
N MET A 108 9.76 20.10 -8.80
CA MET A 108 10.64 19.03 -9.27
C MET A 108 10.03 18.36 -10.50
N GLU A 109 10.60 18.58 -11.69
CA GLU A 109 10.12 17.90 -12.90
C GLU A 109 10.33 16.39 -12.81
N VAL A 110 9.27 15.62 -13.07
CA VAL A 110 9.30 14.16 -13.07
C VAL A 110 9.52 13.66 -14.49
N THR A 111 10.77 13.33 -14.82
CA THR A 111 11.14 12.83 -16.16
C THR A 111 10.66 11.40 -16.42
N GLU A 112 10.50 10.57 -15.38
CA GLU A 112 10.14 9.16 -15.49
C GLU A 112 9.05 8.77 -14.49
N ARG A 113 7.79 8.75 -14.95
CA ARG A 113 6.72 8.06 -14.21
C ARG A 113 6.86 6.57 -14.45
N LEU A 114 7.18 5.81 -13.40
CA LEU A 114 7.11 4.35 -13.47
C LEU A 114 5.69 3.96 -13.92
N PRO A 115 5.56 2.98 -14.84
CA PRO A 115 4.24 2.49 -15.22
C PRO A 115 3.53 2.02 -13.96
N ASP A 116 2.27 2.45 -13.81
CA ASP A 116 1.42 2.03 -12.70
C ASP A 116 1.39 0.50 -12.69
N MET A 117 2.07 -0.10 -11.71
CA MET A 117 2.08 -1.54 -11.50
C MET A 117 0.67 -1.89 -11.06
N ARG A 118 -0.19 -2.18 -12.04
CA ARG A 118 -1.58 -2.59 -11.82
C ARG A 118 -1.55 -3.66 -10.75
N TYR A 119 -2.14 -3.33 -9.60
CA TYR A 119 -2.36 -4.29 -8.54
C TYR A 119 -3.25 -5.38 -9.10
N VAL A 120 -2.64 -6.49 -9.54
CA VAL A 120 -3.37 -7.71 -9.79
C VAL A 120 -3.99 -8.07 -8.45
N ARG A 121 -5.32 -7.98 -8.36
CA ARG A 121 -6.01 -8.34 -7.12
C ARG A 121 -5.65 -9.79 -6.80
N ASN A 122 -5.55 -10.14 -5.52
CA ASN A 122 -5.22 -11.53 -5.13
C ASN A 122 -6.13 -12.56 -5.86
N ILE A 123 -7.41 -12.21 -6.07
CA ILE A 123 -8.36 -13.01 -6.84
C ILE A 123 -7.98 -13.24 -8.32
N GLU A 124 -7.34 -12.26 -8.97
CA GLU A 124 -6.88 -12.37 -10.36
C GLU A 124 -5.57 -13.12 -10.44
N ARG A 125 -4.68 -12.95 -9.45
CA ARG A 125 -3.43 -13.70 -9.36
C ARG A 125 -3.72 -15.20 -9.23
N ASP A 126 -4.67 -15.59 -8.38
CA ASP A 126 -5.05 -17.00 -8.21
C ASP A 126 -5.65 -17.57 -9.49
N ARG A 127 -6.53 -16.80 -10.18
CA ARG A 127 -7.09 -17.20 -11.48
C ARG A 127 -6.01 -17.38 -12.56
N LEU A 128 -5.02 -16.48 -12.62
CA LEU A 128 -3.91 -16.58 -13.58
C LEU A 128 -3.05 -17.81 -13.31
N LEU A 129 -2.74 -18.10 -12.04
CA LEU A 129 -2.00 -19.30 -11.65
C LEU A 129 -2.77 -20.59 -11.97
N GLU A 130 -4.09 -20.59 -11.75
CA GLU A 130 -4.96 -21.72 -12.10
C GLU A 130 -4.99 -21.94 -13.63
N LEU A 131 -5.14 -20.86 -14.40
CA LEU A 131 -5.09 -20.91 -15.87
C LEU A 131 -3.73 -21.39 -16.39
N GLU A 132 -2.63 -20.95 -15.78
CA GLU A 132 -1.28 -21.40 -16.12
C GLU A 132 -1.10 -22.90 -15.79
N ARG A 133 -1.66 -23.37 -14.67
CA ARG A 133 -1.66 -24.79 -14.31
C ARG A 133 -2.45 -25.63 -15.32
N ILE A 134 -3.66 -25.20 -15.67
CA ILE A 134 -4.50 -25.85 -16.69
C ILE A 134 -3.79 -25.86 -18.05
N ALA A 135 -3.10 -24.76 -18.41
CA ALA A 135 -2.34 -24.68 -19.65
C ALA A 135 -1.15 -25.67 -19.65
N ARG A 136 -0.43 -25.83 -18.55
CA ARG A 136 0.66 -26.82 -18.41
C ARG A 136 0.12 -28.26 -18.47
N GLU A 137 -0.94 -28.56 -17.73
CA GLU A 137 -1.60 -29.88 -17.74
C GLU A 137 -2.14 -30.24 -19.14
N SER A 138 -2.66 -29.25 -19.89
CA SER A 138 -3.12 -29.45 -21.28
C SER A 138 -1.99 -29.69 -22.27
N LYS A 139 -0.79 -29.12 -22.03
CA LYS A 139 0.42 -29.36 -22.84
C LYS A 139 1.02 -30.73 -22.56
N GLU A 140 1.00 -31.19 -21.32
CA GLU A 140 1.46 -32.54 -20.95
C GLU A 140 0.53 -33.63 -21.52
N LYS A 141 -0.78 -33.42 -21.51
CA LYS A 141 -1.74 -34.37 -22.13
C LYS A 141 -1.66 -34.46 -23.65
N LYS A 142 -1.10 -33.45 -24.33
CA LYS A 142 -0.83 -33.47 -25.78
C LYS A 142 0.48 -34.17 -26.14
N ARG A 143 1.35 -34.47 -25.17
CA ARG A 143 2.52 -35.32 -25.36
C ARG A 143 2.14 -36.79 -25.05
N LYS A 144 1.46 -37.45 -25.99
CA LYS A 144 1.48 -38.92 -26.04
C LYS A 144 2.77 -39.36 -26.75
N PRO A 145 3.32 -40.55 -26.41
CA PRO A 145 4.66 -40.95 -26.83
C PRO A 145 4.66 -41.19 -28.34
N ASP A 146 5.44 -40.40 -29.08
CA ASP A 146 5.80 -40.78 -30.44
C ASP A 146 6.62 -42.07 -30.33
N GLU A 147 6.18 -43.12 -31.03
CA GLU A 147 6.92 -44.37 -31.16
C GLU A 147 8.35 -44.06 -31.60
N ASP A 148 9.32 -44.62 -30.89
CA ASP A 148 10.74 -44.47 -31.17
C ASP A 148 11.03 -44.84 -32.62
N TYR A 149 11.23 -43.82 -33.47
CA TYR A 149 11.73 -44.00 -34.83
C TYR A 149 13.19 -44.41 -34.77
N TYR A 150 13.43 -45.72 -34.68
CA TYR A 150 14.77 -46.28 -34.81
C TYR A 150 15.24 -46.09 -36.25
N SER A 151 16.24 -45.22 -36.44
CA SER A 151 16.93 -45.03 -37.72
C SER A 151 18.14 -45.97 -37.78
N PRO A 152 18.17 -47.01 -38.64
CA PRO A 152 19.30 -47.94 -38.76
C PRO A 152 20.57 -47.31 -39.38
N ALA A 153 20.60 -45.99 -39.60
CA ALA A 153 21.67 -45.31 -40.33
C ALA A 153 22.86 -44.86 -39.46
N LEU A 154 22.93 -45.29 -38.19
CA LEU A 154 23.97 -44.87 -37.23
C LEU A 154 24.80 -46.03 -36.66
N GLU A 155 24.66 -47.23 -37.21
CA GLU A 155 25.59 -48.32 -36.95
C GLU A 155 26.63 -48.34 -38.07
N ASP A 156 27.59 -47.41 -38.05
CA ASP A 156 28.93 -47.67 -38.60
C ASP A 156 29.94 -46.59 -38.22
N THR A 157 31.12 -47.08 -37.80
CA THR A 157 32.43 -46.42 -37.63
C THR A 157 32.74 -45.63 -36.34
N THR A 158 33.33 -46.39 -35.41
CA THR A 158 34.51 -46.12 -34.54
C THR A 158 35.19 -44.74 -34.51
N ASP A 159 35.66 -44.46 -33.28
CA ASP A 159 36.86 -43.70 -32.87
C ASP A 159 36.71 -42.29 -32.27
N ASN A 160 36.86 -42.28 -30.93
CA ASN A 160 37.58 -41.31 -30.10
C ASN A 160 37.53 -39.83 -30.49
N ILE A 161 36.56 -39.10 -29.92
CA ILE A 161 36.67 -37.65 -29.74
C ILE A 161 36.32 -37.28 -28.29
N VAL A 162 37.32 -36.75 -27.60
CA VAL A 162 37.25 -36.15 -26.27
C VAL A 162 36.47 -34.83 -26.37
N MET A 163 35.38 -34.68 -25.61
CA MET A 163 34.86 -33.35 -25.26
C MET A 163 34.41 -33.29 -23.80
N SER A 164 34.90 -32.24 -23.15
CA SER A 164 34.78 -31.83 -21.76
C SER A 164 33.34 -31.66 -21.27
N SER A 165 33.06 -32.21 -20.09
CA SER A 165 31.85 -31.98 -19.32
C SER A 165 31.85 -30.60 -18.66
N ILE A 166 31.22 -29.62 -19.33
CA ILE A 166 30.72 -28.40 -18.66
C ILE A 166 29.30 -28.70 -18.20
N GLY A 167 29.18 -29.08 -16.92
CA GLY A 167 27.90 -29.27 -16.25
C GLY A 167 27.27 -27.93 -15.86
N ILE A 168 26.24 -27.51 -16.61
CA ILE A 168 25.32 -26.44 -16.21
C ILE A 168 24.01 -27.11 -15.77
N GLY A 169 23.63 -26.93 -14.50
CA GLY A 169 22.26 -27.20 -14.05
C GLY A 169 22.14 -27.90 -12.70
N LEU A 170 22.38 -27.18 -11.60
CA LEU A 170 21.89 -27.55 -10.27
C LEU A 170 20.55 -26.82 -10.00
N PRO A 171 19.42 -27.52 -9.79
CA PRO A 171 18.21 -26.88 -9.30
C PRO A 171 18.27 -26.78 -7.77
N LEU A 172 18.34 -25.55 -7.25
CA LEU A 172 18.17 -25.25 -5.83
C LEU A 172 16.76 -25.67 -5.38
N LYS A 173 16.69 -26.63 -4.45
CA LYS A 173 15.50 -26.92 -3.63
C LYS A 173 15.19 -25.69 -2.77
N LYS A 174 14.02 -25.09 -2.95
CA LYS A 174 13.48 -24.08 -2.02
C LYS A 174 12.63 -24.77 -0.95
N GLU A 175 13.06 -24.58 0.29
CA GLU A 175 12.39 -24.98 1.50
C GLU A 175 11.02 -24.31 1.65
N LYS A 176 10.10 -25.04 2.28
CA LYS A 176 8.67 -24.74 2.38
C LYS A 176 8.40 -24.15 3.75
N ASP A 177 8.59 -22.84 3.90
CA ASP A 177 8.19 -22.14 5.11
C ASP A 177 6.67 -22.07 5.20
N ARG A 178 6.13 -22.72 6.24
CA ARG A 178 4.73 -22.67 6.64
C ARG A 178 4.47 -21.35 7.36
N SER A 179 4.16 -20.28 6.62
CA SER A 179 3.59 -19.07 7.22
C SER A 179 2.12 -19.31 7.55
N ALA A 180 1.79 -19.35 8.84
CA ALA A 180 0.43 -19.42 9.37
C ALA A 180 -0.44 -18.27 8.81
N GLN A 181 -1.57 -18.61 8.20
CA GLN A 181 -2.55 -17.60 7.80
C GLN A 181 -3.27 -17.04 9.04
N PRO A 182 -3.41 -15.71 9.18
CA PRO A 182 -4.28 -15.15 10.20
C PRO A 182 -5.75 -15.47 9.85
N SER A 183 -6.48 -15.99 10.84
CA SER A 183 -7.90 -16.26 10.73
C SER A 183 -8.67 -14.98 10.41
N LYS A 184 -9.44 -15.00 9.32
CA LYS A 184 -10.32 -13.90 8.90
C LYS A 184 -11.40 -13.71 9.98
N ILE A 185 -11.28 -12.65 10.78
CA ILE A 185 -12.41 -12.17 11.59
C ILE A 185 -13.33 -11.38 10.64
N ASN A 186 -14.15 -12.10 9.87
CA ASN A 186 -15.26 -11.51 9.13
C ASN A 186 -16.53 -11.64 9.97
N ALA A 187 -16.57 -10.97 11.13
CA ALA A 187 -17.80 -10.81 11.88
C ALA A 187 -18.50 -9.53 11.39
N THR A 188 -19.18 -9.63 10.25
CA THR A 188 -20.24 -8.68 9.91
C THR A 188 -21.19 -8.65 11.11
N ILE A 189 -21.36 -7.50 11.76
CA ILE A 189 -22.34 -7.33 12.84
C ILE A 189 -23.73 -7.44 12.20
N ARG A 190 -24.19 -8.67 12.00
CA ARG A 190 -25.55 -8.99 11.60
C ARG A 190 -26.41 -8.82 12.85
N LEU A 191 -26.83 -7.59 13.12
CA LEU A 191 -27.92 -7.36 14.09
C LEU A 191 -29.12 -8.16 13.61
N ALA A 192 -29.70 -8.96 14.51
CA ALA A 192 -30.91 -9.71 14.22
C ALA A 192 -32.05 -8.72 13.90
N GLU A 193 -32.99 -9.10 13.04
CA GLU A 193 -34.07 -8.20 12.61
C GLU A 193 -34.90 -7.67 13.78
N GLU A 194 -35.10 -8.50 14.81
CA GLU A 194 -35.78 -8.13 16.05
C GLU A 194 -35.07 -7.03 16.85
N GLU A 195 -33.73 -7.00 16.81
CA GLU A 195 -32.94 -5.99 17.50
C GLU A 195 -33.03 -4.65 16.76
N LYS A 196 -33.10 -4.69 15.42
CA LYS A 196 -33.29 -3.49 14.60
C LYS A 196 -34.62 -2.81 14.89
N GLU A 197 -35.71 -3.56 15.01
CA GLU A 197 -37.03 -3.00 15.35
C GLU A 197 -37.05 -2.42 16.77
N LYS A 198 -36.44 -3.09 17.75
CA LYS A 198 -36.28 -2.53 19.12
C LYS A 198 -35.50 -1.22 19.14
N ILE A 199 -34.44 -1.11 18.33
CA ILE A 199 -33.63 0.11 18.21
C ILE A 199 -34.41 1.22 17.51
N LYS A 200 -35.14 0.90 16.44
CA LYS A 200 -36.00 1.83 15.71
C LYS A 200 -37.06 2.46 16.61
N GLU A 201 -37.77 1.66 17.39
CA GLU A 201 -38.77 2.17 18.34
C GLU A 201 -38.17 3.09 19.39
N LYS A 202 -36.97 2.76 19.90
CA LYS A 202 -36.27 3.63 20.88
C LYS A 202 -35.92 4.98 20.28
N ILE A 203 -35.45 5.02 19.03
CA ILE A 203 -35.05 6.26 18.36
C ILE A 203 -36.26 7.15 18.08
N LEU A 204 -37.39 6.57 17.65
CA LEU A 204 -38.62 7.31 17.39
C LEU A 204 -39.22 7.94 18.66
N LYS A 205 -39.05 7.31 19.82
CA LYS A 205 -39.52 7.83 21.13
C LYS A 205 -38.75 9.05 21.63
N ILE A 206 -37.54 9.31 21.12
CA ILE A 206 -36.78 10.51 21.48
C ILE A 206 -37.56 11.73 20.97
N ARG A 207 -37.63 12.83 21.72
CA ARG A 207 -38.25 14.07 21.23
C ARG A 207 -37.25 14.83 20.36
N VAL A 208 -37.69 15.29 19.20
CA VAL A 208 -36.89 16.14 18.32
C VAL A 208 -37.00 17.59 18.83
N PRO A 209 -35.92 18.38 18.83
CA PRO A 209 -35.98 19.80 19.15
C PRO A 209 -36.96 20.55 18.22
N GLU A 210 -37.61 21.61 18.72
CA GLU A 210 -38.73 22.31 18.05
C GLU A 210 -38.40 22.86 16.65
N ASN A 211 -37.12 23.11 16.33
CA ASN A 211 -36.68 23.64 15.03
C ASN A 211 -36.08 22.58 14.11
N MET A 212 -36.29 21.29 14.39
CA MET A 212 -35.73 20.19 13.61
C MET A 212 -36.77 19.12 13.31
N GLU A 213 -36.64 18.49 12.14
CA GLU A 213 -37.46 17.38 11.71
C GLU A 213 -36.60 16.15 11.43
N ARG A 214 -37.16 14.96 11.68
CA ARG A 214 -36.52 13.70 11.28
C ARG A 214 -36.80 13.46 9.81
N GLN A 215 -35.74 13.37 9.00
CA GLN A 215 -35.86 13.06 7.57
C GLN A 215 -35.70 11.58 7.28
N ASN A 216 -34.56 10.98 7.63
CA ASN A 216 -34.25 9.59 7.34
C ASN A 216 -33.57 8.92 8.55
N LEU A 217 -33.87 7.65 8.78
CA LEU A 217 -33.24 6.79 9.77
C LEU A 217 -32.49 5.65 9.06
N ILE A 218 -31.18 5.53 9.29
CA ILE A 218 -30.37 4.45 8.72
C ILE A 218 -29.96 3.48 9.83
N LEU A 219 -30.34 2.21 9.71
CA LEU A 219 -29.92 1.14 10.63
C LEU A 219 -29.16 0.06 9.86
N GLY A 220 -27.85 -0.02 10.07
CA GLY A 220 -26.98 -0.94 9.33
C GLY A 220 -26.92 -0.58 7.84
N HIS A 221 -27.45 -1.46 6.99
CA HIS A 221 -27.55 -1.26 5.53
C HIS A 221 -28.97 -0.93 5.07
N THR A 222 -29.89 -0.71 6.01
CA THR A 222 -31.31 -0.46 5.71
C THR A 222 -31.63 1.02 5.95
N LEU A 223 -32.20 1.67 4.94
CA LEU A 223 -32.71 3.03 5.01
C LEU A 223 -34.21 2.98 5.32
N TYR A 224 -34.63 3.75 6.33
CA TYR A 224 -36.01 3.98 6.71
C TYR A 224 -36.29 5.48 6.50
N GLY A 225 -37.11 5.82 5.53
CA GLY A 225 -37.58 7.18 5.24
C GLY A 225 -39.09 7.26 5.39
#